data_AF-A0A7W0SU99-F1
#
_entry.id   AF-A0A7W0SU99-F1
#
_cell.length_a   1.000
_cell.length_b   1.000
_cell.length_c   1.000
_cell.angle_alpha   90.00
_cell.angle_beta   90.00
_cell.angle_gamma   90.00
#
_symmetry.space_group_name_H-M   'P 1'
#
loop_
_entity.id
_entity.type
_entity.pdbx_description
1 polymer ?
#
loop_
_entity_poly.entity_id
_entity_poly.type
_entity_poly.pdbx_seq_one_letter_code
_entity_poly.pdbx_strand_id
1 'polypeptide(L)' 'MTTRVYLAAARLIDEAPAASDLPVERVFINASDVPEVWVETESPSVPEVGKSASFALSRSLNVGFVRITGTVERRVSK' A
#
# COMPACT_ATOMS: atom_id res chain seq x y z
N MET A 1 9.79 5.42 -12.23
CA MET A 1 9.19 6.55 -11.50
C MET A 1 8.34 5.95 -10.41
N THR A 2 8.52 6.36 -9.16
CA THR A 2 7.90 5.68 -8.02
C THR A 2 6.74 6.53 -7.52
N THR A 3 5.60 5.91 -7.27
CA THR A 3 4.41 6.60 -6.75
C THR A 3 4.26 6.28 -5.28
N ARG A 4 4.20 7.30 -4.42
CA ARG A 4 3.77 7.16 -3.03
C ARG A 4 2.26 7.27 -2.95
N VAL A 5 1.63 6.27 -2.36
CA VAL A 5 0.18 6.16 -2.22
C VAL A 5 -0.18 6.16 -0.74
N TYR A 6 -0.89 7.18 -0.30
CA TYR A 6 -1.43 7.26 1.05
C TYR A 6 -2.78 6.54 1.10
N LEU A 7 -3.01 5.75 2.14
CA LEU A 7 -4.16 4.86 2.26
C LEU A 7 -4.99 5.23 3.50
N ALA A 8 -6.26 5.52 3.25
CA ALA A 8 -7.28 5.57 4.29
C ALA A 8 -7.82 4.16 4.57
N ALA A 9 -8.29 3.95 5.80
CA ALA A 9 -8.86 2.67 6.26
C ALA A 9 -7.97 1.46 5.94
N ALA A 10 -6.64 1.63 6.08
CA ALA A 10 -5.68 0.63 5.68
C ALA A 10 -5.78 -0.64 6.54
N ARG A 11 -5.64 -1.81 5.91
CA ARG A 11 -5.57 -3.11 6.59
C ARG A 11 -4.33 -3.87 6.16
N LEU A 12 -3.62 -4.43 7.13
CA LEU A 12 -2.51 -5.35 6.94
C LEU A 12 -3.06 -6.78 7.01
N ILE A 13 -2.71 -7.60 6.02
CA ILE A 13 -3.28 -8.93 5.84
C ILE A 13 -2.15 -9.95 5.67
N ASP A 14 -2.22 -11.03 6.44
CA ASP A 14 -1.32 -12.18 6.35
C ASP A 14 -1.94 -13.31 5.52
N GLU A 15 -2.18 -13.01 4.25
CA GLU A 15 -2.74 -13.95 3.27
C GLU A 15 -1.92 -13.89 2.00
N ALA A 16 -1.87 -14.99 1.25
CA ALA A 16 -1.14 -15.02 -0.01
C ALA A 16 -1.58 -13.89 -0.97
N PRO A 17 -0.63 -13.25 -1.70
CA PRO A 17 -0.95 -12.21 -2.67
C PRO A 17 -2.05 -12.62 -3.67
N ALA A 18 -2.97 -11.71 -3.93
CA ALA A 18 -3.97 -11.86 -4.98
C ALA A 18 -3.44 -11.35 -6.32
N ALA A 19 -3.98 -11.87 -7.43
CA ALA A 19 -3.56 -11.45 -8.79
C ALA A 19 -3.80 -9.96 -9.08
N SER A 20 -4.71 -9.31 -8.35
CA SER A 20 -5.00 -7.87 -8.45
C SER A 20 -4.08 -6.99 -7.61
N ASP A 21 -3.21 -7.59 -6.79
CA ASP A 21 -2.36 -6.82 -5.89
C ASP A 21 -1.22 -6.15 -6.65
N LEU A 22 -1.05 -4.85 -6.42
CA LEU A 22 0.08 -4.11 -6.97
C LEU A 22 1.35 -4.38 -6.16
N PRO A 23 2.53 -4.45 -6.81
CA PRO A 23 3.79 -4.62 -6.10
C PRO A 23 4.08 -3.39 -5.22
N VAL A 24 4.65 -3.62 -4.04
CA VAL A 24 5.09 -2.57 -3.13
C VAL A 24 6.53 -2.78 -2.72
N GLU A 25 7.34 -1.75 -2.92
CA GLU A 25 8.74 -1.73 -2.53
C GLU A 25 8.93 -1.23 -1.09
N ARG A 26 8.05 -0.35 -0.61
CA ARG A 26 8.12 0.20 0.75
C ARG A 26 6.74 0.40 1.35
N VAL A 27 6.63 0.07 2.63
CA VAL A 27 5.45 0.36 3.46
C VAL A 27 5.90 1.23 4.62
N PHE A 28 5.09 2.21 4.97
CA PHE A 28 5.24 3.02 6.17
C PHE A 28 3.93 3.03 6.94
N ILE A 29 4.04 2.88 8.25
CA ILE A 29 2.94 2.90 9.19
C ILE A 29 3.36 3.81 10.34
N ASN A 30 2.61 4.89 10.54
CA ASN A 30 2.71 5.75 11.69
C ASN A 30 1.41 5.65 12.49
N ALA A 31 1.53 5.22 13.74
CA ALA A 31 0.42 5.05 14.67
C ALA A 31 0.39 6.15 15.76
N SER A 32 0.92 7.34 15.45
CA SER A 32 0.77 8.54 16.29
C SER A 32 -0.66 9.08 16.27
N ASP A 33 -0.90 10.21 16.97
CA ASP A 33 -2.21 10.87 17.08
C ASP A 33 -2.89 11.12 15.72
N VAL A 34 -2.12 11.46 14.69
CA VAL A 34 -2.58 11.43 13.30
C VAL A 34 -2.01 10.16 12.66
N PRO A 35 -2.81 9.09 12.52
CA PRO A 35 -2.34 7.86 11.91
C PRO A 35 -2.10 8.07 10.42
N GLU A 36 -1.00 7.53 9.91
CA GLU A 36 -0.66 7.62 8.50
C GLU A 36 -0.13 6.28 7.99
N VAL A 37 -0.71 5.78 6.90
CA VAL A 37 -0.21 4.60 6.19
C VAL A 37 0.02 4.98 4.75
N TRP A 38 1.21 4.70 4.25
CA TRP A 38 1.50 4.83 2.82
C TRP A 38 2.38 3.70 2.31
N VAL A 39 2.28 3.48 1.01
CA VAL A 39 3.13 2.55 0.28
C VAL A 39 3.84 3.29 -0.86
N GLU A 40 5.03 2.83 -1.24
CA GLU A 40 5.67 3.22 -2.49
C GLU A 40 5.61 2.04 -3.46
N THR A 41 5.14 2.32 -4.68
CA THR A 41 5.00 1.35 -5.77
C THR A 41 5.61 1.91 -7.05
N GLU A 42 6.30 1.08 -7.83
CA GLU A 42 6.71 1.39 -9.20
C GLU A 42 5.61 1.10 -10.24
N SER A 43 4.47 0.56 -9.81
CA SER A 43 3.37 0.27 -10.71
C SER A 43 2.78 1.54 -11.32
N PRO A 44 2.61 1.62 -12.65
CA PRO A 44 1.90 2.73 -13.28
C PRO A 44 0.38 2.63 -13.13
N SER A 45 -0.17 1.52 -12.62
CA SER A 45 -1.61 1.24 -12.56
C SER A 45 -2.26 1.54 -11.20
N VAL A 46 -1.68 2.45 -10.41
CA VAL A 46 -2.26 2.86 -9.12
C VAL A 46 -3.67 3.42 -9.33
N PRO A 47 -4.69 2.89 -8.63
CA PRO A 47 -6.05 3.41 -8.71
C PRO A 47 -6.16 4.90 -8.41
N GLU A 48 -7.22 5.52 -8.94
CA GLU A 48 -7.56 6.92 -8.66
C GLU A 48 -7.91 7.15 -7.19
N VAL A 49 -7.79 8.42 -6.75
CA VAL A 49 -8.18 8.83 -5.39
C VAL A 49 -9.65 8.48 -5.11
N GLY A 50 -9.93 7.97 -3.92
CA GLY A 50 -11.24 7.47 -3.49
C GLY A 50 -11.56 6.04 -3.91
N LYS A 51 -10.67 5.35 -4.65
CA LYS A 51 -10.83 3.94 -5.02
C LYS A 51 -10.07 3.02 -4.09
N SER A 52 -10.59 1.82 -3.90
CA SER A 52 -9.87 0.76 -3.18
C SER A 52 -8.65 0.32 -3.97
N ALA A 53 -7.56 0.08 -3.27
CA ALA A 53 -6.33 -0.49 -3.79
C ALA A 53 -5.88 -1.64 -2.90
N SER A 54 -5.21 -2.59 -3.52
CA SER A 54 -4.62 -3.74 -2.86
C SER A 54 -3.19 -3.88 -3.34
N PHE A 55 -2.31 -4.20 -2.41
CA PHE A 55 -0.89 -4.26 -2.61
C PHE A 55 -0.31 -5.50 -1.96
N ALA A 56 0.78 -6.02 -2.52
CA ALA A 56 1.55 -7.10 -1.96
C ALA A 56 3.02 -6.68 -1.85
N LEU A 57 3.67 -7.10 -0.76
CA LEU A 57 5.10 -6.85 -0.57
C LEU A 57 5.90 -7.54 -1.69
N SER A 58 6.73 -6.78 -2.39
CA SER A 58 7.60 -7.32 -3.46
C SER A 58 8.67 -8.28 -2.91
N ARG A 59 8.90 -8.29 -1.59
CA ARG A 59 9.80 -9.22 -0.88
C ARG A 59 9.19 -9.59 0.48
N SER A 60 9.38 -10.85 0.90
CA SER A 60 9.00 -11.26 2.26
C SER A 60 9.92 -10.61 3.29
N LEU A 61 9.34 -10.00 4.32
CA LEU A 61 10.06 -9.34 5.42
C LEU A 61 9.85 -10.03 6.78
N ASN A 62 9.04 -11.10 6.84
CA ASN A 62 8.66 -11.80 8.09
C ASN A 62 8.11 -10.86 9.19
N VAL A 63 7.32 -9.84 8.79
CA VAL A 63 6.74 -8.82 9.69
C VAL A 63 5.26 -9.10 10.05
N GLY A 64 4.75 -10.30 9.76
CA GLY A 64 3.39 -10.71 10.10
C GLY A 64 2.28 -10.19 9.17
N PHE A 65 2.65 -9.65 8.00
CA PHE A 65 1.72 -9.38 6.90
C PHE A 65 2.49 -9.43 5.58
N VAL A 66 1.76 -9.70 4.50
CA VAL A 66 2.30 -9.68 3.12
C VAL A 66 1.44 -8.85 2.18
N ARG A 67 0.23 -8.47 2.59
CA ARG A 67 -0.71 -7.66 1.81
C ARG A 67 -1.14 -6.41 2.58
N ILE A 68 -1.39 -5.36 1.83
CA ILE A 68 -1.87 -4.07 2.32
C ILE A 68 -3.06 -3.68 1.46
N THR A 69 -4.21 -3.43 2.09
CA THR A 69 -5.41 -2.93 1.39
C THR A 69 -5.82 -1.59 1.98
N GLY A 70 -6.52 -0.78 1.21
CA GLY A 70 -7.06 0.49 1.68
C GLY A 70 -7.70 1.30 0.57
N THR A 71 -8.19 2.49 0.90
CA THR A 71 -8.70 3.45 -0.08
C THR A 71 -7.63 4.48 -0.38
N VAL A 72 -7.36 4.76 -1.66
CA VAL A 72 -6.37 5.76 -2.08
C VAL A 72 -6.83 7.14 -1.62
N GLU A 73 -6.11 7.75 -0.69
CA GLU A 73 -6.38 9.09 -0.17
C GLU A 73 -5.61 10.15 -0.96
N ARG A 74 -4.34 9.87 -1.26
CA ARG A 74 -3.43 10.80 -1.96
C ARG A 74 -2.37 10.04 -2.74
N ARG A 75 -1.98 10.58 -3.90
CA ARG A 75 -0.85 10.09 -4.72
C ARG A 75 0.20 11.18 -4.85
N VAL A 76 1.47 10.80 -4.70
CA VAL A 76 2.62 11.69 -4.89
C VAL A 76 3.63 10.98 -5.77
N SER A 77 3.81 11.50 -6.99
CA SER A 77 4.85 11.03 -7.88
C SER A 77 6.23 11.51 -7.42
N LYS A 78 7.21 10.61 -7.40
CA LYS A 78 8.60 10.88 -7.06
C LYS A 78 9.54 10.55 -8.21
#